data_AF-A0AA89QGH2-F1
#
_entry.id   AF-A0AA89QGH2-F1
#
_cell.length_a   1.000
_cell.length_b   1.000
_cell.length_c   1.000
_cell.angle_alpha   90.00
_cell.angle_beta   90.00
_cell.angle_gamma   90.00
#
_symmetry.space_group_name_H-M   'P 1'
#
loop_
_entity.id
_entity.type
_entity.pdbx_description
1 polymer ?
#
loop_
_entity_poly.entity_id
_entity_poly.type
_entity_poly.pdbx_seq_one_letter_code
_entity_poly.pdbx_strand_id
1 'polypeptide(L)'
;MQLHAKRPALALARLVLASGRPVDLAELRFSSTYGDLLDGYPCKPLNDLRIRSLLHAAERSRPGTPVHLVPPRREYPDQYAGGLGPVEVLPAVACLGTFHSAALDPARDPVACRSRLTVVWFQSTPRLPSDCDAEPALRDLDWPVLARDAPAPP
;
A
#
# COMPACT_ATOMS: atom_id res chain seq x y z
N MET A 1 -25.32 -29.07 16.75
CA MET A 1 -24.08 -28.26 16.86
C MET A 1 -23.43 -28.20 15.48
N GLN A 2 -23.72 -27.16 14.70
CA GLN A 2 -23.05 -26.96 13.40
C GLN A 2 -21.73 -26.25 13.62
N LEU A 3 -20.63 -26.98 13.44
CA LEU A 3 -19.32 -26.39 13.20
C LEU A 3 -19.43 -25.57 11.92
N HIS A 4 -19.55 -24.25 12.07
CA HIS A 4 -19.42 -23.34 10.95
C HIS A 4 -18.00 -23.53 10.41
N ALA A 5 -17.88 -24.21 9.27
CA ALA A 5 -16.62 -24.32 8.54
C ALA A 5 -16.21 -22.91 8.12
N LYS A 6 -15.40 -22.28 8.98
CA LYS A 6 -14.93 -20.92 8.84
C LYS A 6 -14.01 -20.89 7.63
N ARG A 7 -14.49 -20.38 6.49
CA ARG A 7 -13.64 -20.21 5.31
C ARG A 7 -12.42 -19.38 5.73
N PRO A 8 -11.18 -19.86 5.54
CA PRO A 8 -10.02 -19.03 5.77
C PRO A 8 -10.16 -17.81 4.86
N ALA A 9 -9.97 -16.60 5.40
CA ALA A 9 -9.87 -15.41 4.59
C ALA A 9 -8.68 -15.63 3.64
N LEU A 10 -8.97 -15.83 2.35
CA LEU A 10 -7.96 -16.09 1.34
C LEU A 10 -7.12 -14.83 1.18
N ALA A 11 -5.83 -14.92 1.51
CA ALA A 11 -4.87 -13.85 1.29
C ALA A 11 -4.31 -13.98 -0.13
N LEU A 12 -4.14 -12.85 -0.83
CA LEU A 12 -3.49 -12.79 -2.14
C LEU A 12 -1.99 -13.06 -2.03
N ALA A 13 -1.39 -12.59 -0.94
CA ALA A 13 0.00 -12.81 -0.57
C ALA A 13 0.16 -12.65 0.94
N ARG A 14 1.24 -13.21 1.51
CA ARG A 14 1.65 -12.98 2.89
C ARG A 14 3.05 -12.37 2.88
N LEU A 15 3.26 -11.40 3.76
CA LEU A 15 4.55 -10.78 4.01
C LEU A 15 4.89 -10.94 5.49
N VAL A 16 6.17 -11.19 5.77
CA VAL A 16 6.71 -11.03 7.12
C VAL A 16 7.41 -9.68 7.21
N LEU A 17 6.91 -8.82 8.10
CA LEU A 17 7.53 -7.53 8.40
C LEU A 17 8.87 -7.73 9.12
N ALA A 18 9.75 -6.73 9.10
CA ALA A 18 11.02 -6.74 9.83
C ALA A 18 10.85 -6.98 11.34
N SER A 19 9.69 -6.60 11.90
CA SER A 19 9.29 -6.90 13.28
C SER A 19 8.95 -8.38 13.54
N GLY A 20 8.96 -9.24 12.52
CA GLY A 20 8.52 -10.63 12.59
C GLY A 20 7.00 -10.81 12.50
N ARG A 21 6.23 -9.72 12.43
CA ARG A 21 4.76 -9.78 12.32
C ARG A 21 4.34 -10.22 10.92
N PRO A 22 3.51 -11.27 10.79
CA PRO A 22 2.91 -11.63 9.51
C PRO A 22 1.75 -10.66 9.17
N VAL A 23 1.73 -10.21 7.92
CA VAL A 23 0.64 -9.42 7.35
C VAL A 23 0.13 -10.08 6.07
N ASP A 24 -1.19 -10.16 5.95
CA ASP A 24 -1.89 -10.79 4.84
C ASP A 24 -2.41 -9.70 3.90
N LEU A 25 -2.02 -9.75 2.63
CA LEU A 25 -2.55 -8.89 1.58
C LEU A 25 -3.94 -9.38 1.19
N ALA A 26 -4.97 -8.58 1.45
CA ALA A 26 -6.36 -8.92 1.16
C ALA A 26 -6.85 -8.37 -0.19
N GLU A 27 -6.34 -7.20 -0.59
CA GLU A 27 -6.68 -6.57 -1.86
C GLU A 27 -5.45 -5.85 -2.41
N LEU A 28 -5.27 -5.90 -3.73
CA LEU A 28 -4.26 -5.12 -4.43
C LEU A 28 -4.85 -4.52 -5.71
N ARG A 29 -4.60 -3.23 -5.90
CA ARG A 29 -4.92 -2.50 -7.13
C ARG A 29 -3.65 -1.92 -7.72
N PHE A 30 -3.45 -2.16 -9.00
CA PHE A 30 -2.41 -1.51 -9.80
C PHE A 30 -3.01 -0.42 -10.67
N SER A 31 -2.28 0.69 -10.81
CA SER A 31 -2.53 1.70 -11.83
C SER A 31 -1.21 2.15 -12.45
N SER A 32 -1.26 2.55 -13.73
CA SER A 32 -0.10 3.15 -14.38
C SER A 32 0.13 4.56 -13.81
N THR A 33 1.35 4.83 -13.37
CA THR A 33 1.74 6.13 -12.80
C THR A 33 1.61 7.26 -13.81
N TYR A 34 1.87 6.97 -15.10
CA TYR A 34 1.85 7.96 -16.18
C TYR A 34 1.01 7.54 -17.40
N GLY A 35 0.22 6.47 -17.32
CA GLY A 35 -0.47 5.90 -18.49
C GLY A 35 -1.57 6.77 -19.12
N ASP A 36 -1.97 7.83 -18.44
CA ASP A 36 -2.90 8.88 -18.89
C ASP A 36 -2.16 10.17 -19.31
N LEU A 37 -0.83 10.18 -19.22
CA LEU A 37 0.00 11.31 -19.58
C LEU A 37 0.29 11.25 -21.08
N LEU A 38 -0.47 12.03 -21.86
CA LEU A 38 -0.46 11.94 -23.32
C LEU A 38 0.86 12.40 -23.99
N ASP A 39 1.69 13.22 -23.36
CA ASP A 39 3.04 13.62 -23.83
C ASP A 39 3.82 14.44 -22.75
N GLY A 40 3.60 14.14 -21.48
CA GLY A 40 4.00 15.04 -20.39
C GLY A 40 5.43 14.83 -19.89
N TYR A 41 6.10 15.94 -19.58
CA TYR A 41 7.32 16.02 -18.79
C TYR A 41 7.01 15.71 -17.31
N PRO A 42 7.40 14.55 -16.76
CA PRO A 42 7.15 14.25 -15.37
C PRO A 42 8.05 15.12 -14.49
N CYS A 43 7.44 15.84 -13.55
CA CYS A 43 8.13 16.78 -12.67
C CYS A 43 7.57 16.69 -11.26
N LYS A 44 8.31 17.24 -10.30
CA LYS A 44 7.96 17.18 -8.89
C LYS A 44 6.53 17.64 -8.56
N PRO A 45 6.04 18.80 -9.06
CA PRO A 45 4.68 19.24 -8.77
C PRO A 45 3.60 18.26 -9.25
N LEU A 46 3.80 17.66 -10.44
CA LEU A 46 2.88 16.68 -11.01
C LEU A 46 2.88 15.39 -10.19
N ASN A 47 4.06 14.89 -9.83
CA ASN A 47 4.22 13.70 -9.00
C ASN A 47 3.58 13.88 -7.62
N ASP A 48 3.81 15.03 -6.98
CA ASP A 48 3.23 15.32 -5.67
C ASP A 48 1.70 15.40 -5.74
N LEU A 49 1.14 15.98 -6.80
CA LEU A 49 -0.31 15.98 -7.04
C LEU A 49 -0.84 14.55 -7.22
N ARG A 50 -0.16 13.73 -8.01
CA ARG A 50 -0.51 12.33 -8.26
C ARG A 50 -0.57 11.52 -6.96
N ILE A 51 0.46 11.64 -6.13
CA ILE A 51 0.54 10.99 -4.82
C ILE A 51 -0.63 11.42 -3.94
N ARG A 52 -0.91 12.72 -3.84
CA ARG A 52 -2.06 13.22 -3.06
C ARG A 52 -3.39 12.67 -3.55
N SER A 53 -3.61 12.65 -4.86
CA SER A 53 -4.83 12.09 -5.45
C SER A 53 -5.00 10.59 -5.15
N LEU A 54 -3.91 9.81 -5.20
CA LEU A 54 -3.92 8.39 -4.84
C LEU A 54 -4.25 8.18 -3.36
N LEU A 55 -3.66 8.97 -2.46
CA LEU A 55 -3.95 8.89 -1.03
C LEU A 55 -5.42 9.23 -0.75
N HIS A 56 -5.95 10.31 -1.33
CA HIS A 56 -7.36 10.65 -1.18
C HIS A 56 -8.30 9.62 -1.82
N ALA A 57 -7.91 8.95 -2.90
CA ALA A 57 -8.68 7.84 -3.45
C ALA A 57 -8.68 6.62 -2.51
N ALA A 58 -7.53 6.32 -1.89
CA ALA A 58 -7.41 5.25 -0.91
C ALA A 58 -8.28 5.49 0.32
N GLU A 59 -8.20 6.68 0.91
CA GLU A 59 -9.00 7.09 2.07
C GLU A 59 -10.51 6.97 1.81
N ARG A 60 -10.96 7.37 0.60
CA ARG A 60 -12.37 7.29 0.21
C ARG A 60 -12.84 5.86 -0.08
N SER A 61 -11.96 4.99 -0.55
CA SER A 61 -12.30 3.60 -0.89
C SER A 61 -12.57 2.74 0.34
N ARG A 62 -11.90 3.03 1.47
CA ARG A 62 -12.11 2.35 2.76
C ARG A 62 -12.16 3.35 3.92
N PRO A 63 -13.31 4.01 4.13
CA PRO A 63 -13.49 4.91 5.27
C PRO A 63 -13.17 4.20 6.59
N GLY A 64 -12.38 4.85 7.44
CA GLY A 64 -11.98 4.34 8.76
C GLY A 64 -10.78 3.37 8.76
N THR A 65 -10.23 3.00 7.60
CA THR A 65 -8.94 2.28 7.53
C THR A 65 -7.81 3.29 7.35
N PRO A 66 -6.75 3.27 8.19
CA PRO A 66 -5.62 4.17 8.01
C PRO A 66 -4.94 3.93 6.65
N VAL A 67 -4.46 5.02 6.05
CA VAL A 67 -3.71 4.98 4.79
C VAL A 67 -2.27 5.43 5.07
N HIS A 68 -1.31 4.64 4.62
CA HIS A 68 0.11 4.95 4.73
C HIS A 68 0.76 5.00 3.35
N LEU A 69 1.54 6.04 3.09
CA LEU A 69 2.39 6.13 1.91
C LEU A 69 3.78 5.60 2.25
N VAL A 70 4.22 4.56 1.55
CA VAL A 70 5.65 4.26 1.43
C VAL A 70 6.24 5.27 0.45
N PRO A 71 7.18 6.13 0.87
CA PRO A 71 7.74 7.15 -0.01
C PRO A 71 8.35 6.51 -1.26
N PRO A 72 7.93 6.91 -2.48
CA PRO A 72 8.50 6.34 -3.69
C PRO A 72 9.93 6.81 -3.89
N ARG A 73 10.74 5.94 -4.51
CA ARG A 73 12.05 6.36 -5.06
C ARG A 73 11.80 7.36 -6.18
N ARG A 74 12.50 8.49 -6.16
CA ARG A 74 12.43 9.54 -7.17
C ARG A 74 13.71 9.52 -7.98
N GLU A 75 13.57 9.39 -9.30
CA GLU A 75 14.70 9.42 -10.24
C GLU A 75 14.73 10.77 -10.96
N TYR A 76 15.94 11.30 -11.19
CA TYR A 76 16.16 12.58 -11.85
C TYR A 76 17.03 12.36 -13.10
N PRO A 77 16.44 11.83 -14.20
CA PRO A 77 17.17 11.42 -15.40
C PRO A 77 17.75 12.61 -16.18
N ASP A 78 17.13 13.78 -16.09
CA ASP A 78 17.75 15.04 -16.48
C ASP A 78 17.79 16.02 -15.30
N GLN A 79 18.83 16.82 -15.25
CA GLN A 79 18.97 17.90 -14.26
C GLN A 79 18.73 19.27 -14.89
N TYR A 80 18.38 19.31 -16.18
CA TYR A 80 18.15 20.57 -16.89
C TYR A 80 16.74 21.07 -16.57
N ALA A 81 16.65 22.05 -15.68
CA ALA A 81 15.38 22.61 -15.25
C ALA A 81 14.76 23.47 -16.36
N GLY A 82 13.66 23.00 -16.95
CA GLY A 82 12.71 23.87 -17.64
C GLY A 82 11.89 24.69 -16.63
N GLY A 83 10.87 25.42 -17.10
CA GLY A 83 10.00 26.25 -16.23
C GLY A 83 9.22 25.49 -15.14
N LEU A 84 9.24 24.14 -15.16
CA LEU A 84 8.59 23.26 -14.19
C LEU A 84 9.59 22.52 -13.26
N GLY A 85 10.87 22.89 -13.30
CA GLY A 85 11.95 22.19 -12.59
C GLY A 85 12.54 21.03 -13.40
N PRO A 86 13.46 20.24 -12.83
CA PRO A 86 14.06 19.07 -13.48
C PRO A 86 13.05 17.93 -13.66
N VAL A 87 13.35 16.98 -14.55
CA VAL A 87 12.55 15.77 -14.67
C VAL A 87 12.65 15.03 -13.36
N GLU A 88 11.50 14.63 -12.84
CA GLU A 88 11.41 13.74 -11.71
C GLU A 88 10.46 12.60 -12.07
N VAL A 89 10.97 11.38 -12.01
CA VAL A 89 10.22 10.17 -12.37
C VAL A 89 9.97 9.33 -11.11
N LEU A 90 8.73 8.87 -10.96
CA LEU A 90 8.31 7.83 -10.02
C LEU A 90 8.27 6.48 -10.74
N PRO A 91 8.32 5.35 -10.01
CA PRO A 91 8.17 4.04 -10.62
C PRO A 91 6.84 3.91 -11.39
N ALA A 92 6.86 3.14 -12.49
CA ALA A 92 5.80 3.11 -13.49
C ALA A 92 4.45 2.58 -13.00
N VAL A 93 4.42 1.85 -11.89
CA VAL A 93 3.20 1.26 -11.31
C VAL A 93 2.95 1.83 -9.92
N ALA A 94 1.82 2.51 -9.76
CA ALA A 94 1.27 2.86 -8.46
C ALA A 94 0.45 1.69 -7.92
N CYS A 95 0.66 1.36 -6.66
CA CYS A 95 0.06 0.22 -5.99
C CYS A 95 -0.73 0.71 -4.78
N LEU A 96 -1.94 0.15 -4.62
CA LEU A 96 -2.77 0.34 -3.44
C LEU A 96 -3.13 -1.04 -2.91
N GLY A 97 -2.57 -1.39 -1.75
CA GLY A 97 -2.78 -2.67 -1.11
C GLY A 97 -3.48 -2.50 0.24
N THR A 98 -4.40 -3.40 0.56
CA THR A 98 -4.97 -3.49 1.91
C THR A 98 -4.46 -4.73 2.59
N PHE A 99 -3.84 -4.52 3.75
CA PHE A 99 -3.22 -5.56 4.56
C PHE A 99 -3.99 -5.76 5.85
N HIS A 100 -4.00 -7.01 6.32
CA HIS A 100 -4.56 -7.39 7.61
C HIS A 100 -3.53 -8.14 8.44
N SER A 101 -3.61 -8.02 9.75
CA SER A 101 -2.86 -8.86 10.69
C SER A 101 -3.72 -9.21 11.90
N ALA A 102 -3.17 -9.98 12.83
CA ALA A 102 -3.78 -10.17 14.14
C ALA A 102 -4.05 -8.82 14.80
N ALA A 103 -5.08 -8.75 15.66
CA ALA A 103 -5.39 -7.54 16.41
C ALA A 103 -4.15 -6.97 17.12
N LEU A 104 -4.10 -5.64 17.26
CA LEU A 104 -3.08 -4.94 18.03
C LEU A 104 -3.33 -5.12 19.53
N ASP A 105 -4.59 -5.01 19.94
CA ASP A 105 -5.02 -5.25 21.31
C ASP A 105 -5.23 -6.76 21.57
N PRO A 106 -4.41 -7.39 22.43
CA PRO A 106 -4.51 -8.82 22.71
C PRO A 106 -5.79 -9.21 23.48
N ALA A 107 -6.50 -8.24 24.09
CA ALA A 107 -7.77 -8.49 24.76
C ALA A 107 -8.94 -8.68 23.78
N ARG A 108 -8.75 -8.35 22.50
CA ARG A 108 -9.78 -8.51 21.48
C ARG A 108 -9.82 -9.94 20.96
N ASP A 109 -11.02 -10.42 20.69
CA ASP A 109 -11.19 -11.74 20.07
C ASP A 109 -10.51 -11.77 18.69
N PRO A 110 -9.49 -12.64 18.49
CA PRO A 110 -8.75 -12.74 17.23
C PRO A 110 -9.62 -13.24 16.07
N VAL A 111 -10.79 -13.81 16.36
CA VAL A 111 -11.79 -14.19 15.37
C VAL A 111 -12.61 -13.00 14.93
N ALA A 112 -13.02 -12.14 15.87
CA ALA A 112 -13.91 -11.02 15.62
C ALA A 112 -13.19 -9.72 15.26
N CYS A 113 -11.88 -9.62 15.50
CA CYS A 113 -11.11 -8.40 15.27
C CYS A 113 -9.77 -8.67 14.58
N ARG A 114 -9.42 -7.79 13.64
CA ARG A 114 -8.13 -7.77 12.96
C ARG A 114 -7.61 -6.36 12.85
N SER A 115 -6.30 -6.21 12.86
CA SER A 115 -5.67 -4.93 12.51
C SER A 115 -5.61 -4.77 11.01
N ARG A 116 -5.82 -3.55 10.52
CA ARG A 116 -5.87 -3.23 9.09
C ARG A 116 -5.05 -2.00 8.77
N LEU A 117 -4.47 -2.00 7.58
CA LEU A 117 -3.73 -0.87 7.01
C LEU A 117 -3.87 -0.89 5.49
N THR A 118 -4.21 0.26 4.92
CA THR A 118 -4.08 0.49 3.48
C THR A 118 -2.71 1.11 3.23
N VAL A 119 -1.94 0.53 2.32
CA VAL A 119 -0.62 1.02 1.96
C VAL A 119 -0.61 1.42 0.50
N VAL A 120 -0.08 2.61 0.22
CA VAL A 120 0.20 3.10 -1.13
C VAL A 120 1.71 3.04 -1.33
N TRP A 121 2.15 2.41 -2.42
CA TRP A 121 3.56 2.35 -2.80
C TRP A 121 3.70 2.36 -4.33
N PHE A 122 4.94 2.38 -4.80
CA PHE A 122 5.26 2.40 -6.22
C PHE A 122 6.30 1.33 -6.53
N GLN A 123 6.20 0.71 -7.70
CA GLN A 123 7.14 -0.31 -8.18
C GLN A 123 7.29 -0.25 -9.70
N SER A 124 8.36 -0.81 -10.23
CA SER A 124 8.67 -0.73 -11.67
C SER A 124 7.80 -1.64 -12.53
N THR A 125 7.32 -2.77 -11.99
CA THR A 125 6.50 -3.76 -12.72
C THR A 125 5.32 -4.24 -11.87
N PRO A 126 4.17 -4.60 -12.44
CA PRO A 126 2.97 -4.97 -11.68
C PRO A 126 3.09 -6.40 -11.12
N ARG A 127 3.88 -6.56 -10.05
CA ARG A 127 4.08 -7.84 -9.33
C ARG A 127 3.43 -7.79 -7.96
N LEU A 128 2.97 -8.95 -7.48
CA LEU A 128 2.57 -9.10 -6.08
C LEU A 128 3.81 -8.95 -5.19
N PRO A 129 3.69 -8.27 -4.03
CA PRO A 129 4.78 -8.25 -3.07
C PRO A 129 4.96 -9.67 -2.51
N SER A 130 6.10 -10.29 -2.83
CA SER A 130 6.51 -11.60 -2.32
C SER A 130 7.60 -11.42 -1.26
N ASP A 131 7.81 -12.39 -0.37
CA ASP A 131 8.86 -12.28 0.66
C ASP A 131 10.29 -12.13 0.11
N CYS A 132 10.56 -12.36 -1.17
CA CYS A 132 11.89 -12.12 -1.76
C CYS A 132 11.96 -10.78 -2.53
N ASP A 133 10.84 -10.35 -3.11
CA ASP A 133 10.81 -9.23 -4.08
C ASP A 133 9.97 -8.04 -3.61
N ALA A 134 9.38 -8.11 -2.41
CA ALA A 134 8.65 -6.98 -1.85
C ALA A 134 9.59 -5.78 -1.67
N GLU A 135 9.11 -4.59 -2.03
CA GLU A 135 9.81 -3.33 -1.75
C GLU A 135 10.25 -3.33 -0.28
N PRO A 136 11.56 -3.14 0.03
CA PRO A 136 12.07 -3.25 1.40
C PRO A 136 11.29 -2.40 2.40
N ALA A 137 10.85 -1.21 1.98
CA ALA A 137 10.07 -0.30 2.80
C ALA A 137 8.65 -0.81 3.14
N LEU A 138 8.10 -1.79 2.41
CA LEU A 138 6.88 -2.51 2.83
C LEU A 138 7.14 -3.46 4.00
N ARG A 139 8.37 -3.98 4.16
CA ARG A 139 8.73 -4.84 5.29
C ARG A 139 9.04 -4.02 6.54
N ASP A 140 9.50 -2.79 6.36
CA ASP A 140 9.86 -1.87 7.43
C ASP A 140 8.66 -1.11 8.02
N LEU A 141 7.42 -1.46 7.62
CA LEU A 141 6.22 -0.84 8.15
C LEU A 141 6.11 -1.03 9.67
N ASP A 142 6.03 0.09 10.40
CA ASP A 142 5.75 0.11 11.83
C ASP A 142 4.26 -0.17 12.09
N TRP A 143 3.90 -1.44 12.01
CA TRP A 143 2.50 -1.88 12.06
C TRP A 143 1.75 -1.44 13.32
N PRO A 144 2.30 -1.55 14.55
CA PRO A 144 1.63 -1.06 15.76
C PRO A 144 1.26 0.43 15.73
N VAL A 145 2.08 1.25 15.06
CA VAL A 145 1.83 2.70 14.95
C VAL A 145 0.85 3.01 13.82
N LEU A 146 0.98 2.33 12.69
CA LEU A 146 0.26 2.65 11.46
C LEU A 146 -1.12 2.01 11.37
N ALA A 147 -1.26 0.75 11.80
CA ALA A 147 -2.49 -0.01 11.63
C ALA A 147 -3.54 0.34 12.69
N ARG A 148 -4.81 -0.01 12.42
CA ARG A 148 -5.90 0.13 13.38
C ARG A 148 -6.72 -1.15 13.45
N ASP A 149 -7.18 -1.47 14.66
CA ASP A 149 -8.08 -2.60 14.89
C ASP A 149 -9.48 -2.28 14.38
N ALA A 150 -10.00 -3.18 13.55
CA ALA A 150 -11.35 -3.12 13.00
C ALA A 150 -12.07 -4.46 13.21
N PRO A 151 -13.41 -4.46 13.32
CA PRO A 151 -14.18 -5.69 13.29
C PRO A 151 -13.85 -6.48 12.02
N ALA A 152 -13.75 -7.80 12.13
CA ALA A 152 -13.73 -8.67 10.97
C ALA A 152 -14.98 -8.40 10.12
N PRO A 153 -14.89 -8.46 8.77
CA PRO A 153 -16.10 -8.37 7.96
C PRO A 153 -17.02 -9.54 8.35
N PRO A 154 -18.35 -9.35 8.30
CA PRO A 154 -19.32 -10.42 8.62
C PRO A 154 -19.17 -11.63 7.70
#